data_AF-A0AA38NUI6-F1
#
_entry.id   AF-A0AA38NUI6-F1
#
_cell.length_a   1.000
_cell.length_b   1.000
_cell.length_c   1.000
_cell.angle_alpha   90.00
_cell.angle_beta   90.00
_cell.angle_gamma   90.00
#
_symmetry.space_group_name_H-M   'P 1'
#
loop_
_entity.id
_entity.type
_entity.pdbx_description
1 polymer ?
#
loop_
_entity_poly.entity_id
_entity_poly.type
_entity_poly.pdbx_seq_one_letter_code
_entity_poly.pdbx_strand_id
1 'polypeptide(L)'
;LSTVANRPNIPAPLPSALATARVIDDIGRVPYPVGVQSPKVELNANAKDSKYDREFLLQFMNICKENPDNLPALDAIGLEPPSQ
;
A
#
# COMPACT_ATOMS: atom_id res chain seq x y z
N LEU A 1 -27.83 2.66 -40.93
CA LEU A 1 -26.36 2.81 -41.00
C LEU A 1 -25.88 3.06 -39.57
N SER A 2 -25.46 2.02 -38.87
CA SER A 2 -25.06 2.10 -37.46
C SER A 2 -23.55 2.25 -37.38
N THR A 3 -23.08 3.42 -36.96
CA THR A 3 -21.66 3.74 -36.81
C THR A 3 -21.08 2.97 -35.63
N VAL A 4 -20.26 1.95 -35.91
CA VAL A 4 -19.47 1.25 -34.88
C VAL A 4 -18.32 2.18 -34.49
N ALA A 5 -18.37 2.75 -33.29
CA ALA A 5 -17.28 3.51 -32.73
C ALA A 5 -16.04 2.61 -32.55
N ASN A 6 -14.98 2.89 -33.30
CA ASN A 6 -13.67 2.27 -33.17
C ASN A 6 -13.05 2.68 -31.82
N ARG A 7 -13.25 1.88 -30.77
CA ARG A 7 -12.57 2.09 -29.49
C ARG A 7 -11.11 1.67 -29.66
N PRO A 8 -10.13 2.56 -29.43
CA PRO A 8 -8.73 2.16 -29.46
C PRO A 8 -8.52 1.02 -28.45
N ASN A 9 -7.83 -0.04 -28.88
CA ASN A 9 -7.46 -1.17 -28.06
C ASN A 9 -6.40 -0.73 -27.06
N ILE A 10 -6.82 -0.06 -25.98
CA ILE A 10 -5.94 0.38 -24.90
C ILE A 10 -5.59 -0.86 -24.07
N PRO A 11 -4.30 -1.23 -23.95
CA PRO A 11 -3.89 -2.33 -23.08
C PRO A 11 -4.37 -2.08 -21.65
N ALA A 12 -4.82 -3.13 -20.97
CA ALA A 12 -5.16 -3.03 -19.56
C ALA A 12 -3.95 -2.49 -18.76
N PRO A 13 -4.18 -1.66 -17.73
CA PRO A 13 -3.11 -1.21 -16.86
C PRO A 13 -2.35 -2.42 -16.29
N LEU A 14 -1.02 -2.28 -16.16
CA LEU A 14 -0.23 -3.30 -15.49
C LEU A 14 -0.66 -3.40 -14.01
N PRO A 15 -0.66 -4.61 -13.42
CA PRO A 15 -0.91 -4.76 -12.00
C PRO A 15 0.07 -3.91 -11.18
N SER A 16 -0.44 -3.25 -10.13
CA SER A 16 0.40 -2.47 -9.22
C SER A 16 1.48 -3.34 -8.56
N ALA A 17 2.58 -2.72 -8.11
CA ALA A 17 3.61 -3.44 -7.37
C ALA A 17 3.04 -4.12 -6.12
N LEU A 18 2.05 -3.50 -5.47
CA LEU A 18 1.34 -4.08 -4.32
C LEU A 18 0.52 -5.31 -4.71
N ALA A 19 -0.14 -5.29 -5.88
CA ALA A 19 -0.95 -6.42 -6.36
C ALA A 19 -0.13 -7.68 -6.67
N THR A 20 1.17 -7.53 -6.96
CA THR A 20 2.08 -8.63 -7.29
C THR A 20 3.09 -8.96 -6.18
N ALA A 21 3.11 -8.16 -5.11
CA ALA A 21 3.99 -8.37 -3.97
C ALA A 21 3.64 -9.64 -3.19
N ARG A 22 4.65 -10.22 -2.55
CA ARG A 22 4.46 -11.33 -1.61
C ARG A 22 4.24 -10.79 -0.20
N VAL A 23 3.38 -11.47 0.56
CA VAL A 23 3.21 -11.20 1.99
C VAL A 23 4.53 -11.46 2.70
N ILE A 24 4.86 -10.61 3.69
CA ILE A 24 6.07 -10.75 4.50
C ILE A 24 5.77 -11.76 5.62
N ASP A 25 6.51 -12.86 5.64
CA ASP A 25 6.36 -13.90 6.67
C ASP A 25 7.22 -13.61 7.92
N ASP A 26 8.41 -13.04 7.72
CA ASP A 26 9.37 -12.70 8.78
C ASP A 26 9.89 -11.28 8.55
N ILE A 27 9.40 -10.36 9.38
CA ILE A 27 9.76 -8.95 9.33
C ILE A 27 11.25 -8.69 9.59
N GLY A 28 11.94 -9.60 10.29
CA GLY A 28 13.37 -9.48 10.58
C GLY A 28 14.25 -9.84 9.39
N ARG A 29 13.69 -10.45 8.34
CA ARG A 29 14.40 -10.87 7.12
C ARG A 29 14.24 -9.93 5.95
N VAL A 30 13.44 -8.87 6.09
CA VAL A 30 13.23 -7.89 5.03
C VAL A 30 14.37 -6.86 5.07
N PRO A 31 15.24 -6.81 4.04
CA PRO A 31 16.27 -5.79 3.99
C PRO A 31 15.65 -4.43 3.66
N TYR A 32 15.96 -3.44 4.48
CA TYR A 32 15.61 -2.05 4.21
C TYR A 32 16.83 -1.31 3.63
N PRO A 33 16.65 -0.42 2.64
CA PRO A 33 17.74 0.34 2.05
C PRO A 33 18.32 1.36 3.03
N VAL A 34 19.51 1.87 2.73
CA VAL A 34 20.17 2.91 3.53
C VAL A 34 19.24 4.12 3.70
N GLY A 35 19.10 4.59 4.94
CA GLY A 35 18.24 5.72 5.29
C GLY A 35 16.79 5.35 5.62
N VAL A 36 16.38 4.09 5.42
CA VAL A 36 15.07 3.58 5.87
C VAL A 36 15.28 2.70 7.10
N GLN A 37 14.60 3.05 8.18
CA GLN A 37 14.66 2.30 9.44
C GLN A 37 13.85 1.01 9.33
N SER A 38 14.39 -0.08 9.86
CA SER A 38 13.69 -1.35 10.03
C SER A 38 12.71 -1.30 11.21
N PRO A 39 11.69 -2.19 11.28
CA PRO A 39 10.82 -2.30 12.44
C PRO A 39 11.59 -2.58 13.73
N LYS A 40 11.12 -2.05 14.87
CA LYS A 40 11.69 -2.36 16.18
C LYS A 40 11.42 -3.82 16.57
N VAL A 41 12.48 -4.60 16.67
CA VAL A 41 12.42 -6.03 17.02
C VAL A 41 11.77 -6.27 18.39
N GLU A 42 11.96 -5.34 19.32
CA GLU A 42 11.41 -5.42 20.68
C GLU A 42 9.88 -5.43 20.71
N LEU A 43 9.23 -4.78 19.73
CA LEU A 43 7.77 -4.79 19.62
C LEU A 43 7.21 -6.14 19.18
N ASN A 44 8.07 -7.00 18.60
CA ASN A 44 7.68 -8.23 17.92
C ASN A 44 8.14 -9.51 18.61
N ALA A 45 8.97 -9.42 19.66
CA ALA A 45 9.56 -10.58 20.33
C ALA A 45 8.54 -11.64 20.82
N ASN A 46 7.32 -11.23 21.17
CA ASN A 46 6.23 -12.12 21.61
C ASN A 46 4.88 -11.75 20.96
N ALA A 47 4.92 -11.00 19.85
CA ALA A 47 3.69 -10.56 19.22
C ALA A 47 3.13 -11.67 18.34
N LYS A 48 1.82 -11.95 18.50
CA LYS A 48 1.11 -12.89 17.60
C LYS A 48 1.01 -12.33 16.18
N ASP A 49 0.85 -11.01 16.09
CA ASP A 49 0.78 -10.26 14.84
C ASP A 49 1.93 -9.24 14.79
N SER A 50 2.33 -8.86 13.57
CA SER A 50 3.39 -7.87 13.39
C SER A 50 2.98 -6.51 13.96
N LYS A 51 3.86 -5.93 14.78
CA LYS A 51 3.71 -4.61 15.39
C LYS A 51 4.75 -3.64 14.84
N TYR A 52 4.28 -2.44 14.50
CA TYR A 52 5.11 -1.38 13.94
C TYR A 52 4.97 -0.11 14.79
N ASP A 53 6.06 0.58 15.07
CA ASP A 53 6.01 1.90 15.67
C ASP A 53 5.60 2.97 14.66
N ARG A 54 5.20 4.13 15.19
CA ARG A 54 4.71 5.24 14.39
C ARG A 54 5.77 5.80 13.46
N GLU A 55 7.00 5.95 13.94
CA GLU A 55 8.10 6.52 13.16
C GLU A 55 8.42 5.64 11.95
N PHE A 56 8.45 4.32 12.13
CA PHE A 56 8.60 3.36 11.04
C PHE A 56 7.51 3.52 9.97
N LEU A 57 6.24 3.53 10.37
CA LEU A 57 5.10 3.62 9.46
C LEU A 57 5.08 4.94 8.66
N LEU A 58 5.48 6.04 9.29
CA LEU A 58 5.48 7.35 8.62
C LEU A 58 6.53 7.50 7.52
N GLN A 59 7.55 6.65 7.48
CA GLN A 59 8.52 6.63 6.38
C GLN A 59 7.83 6.36 5.02
N PHE A 60 6.69 5.65 5.03
CA PHE A 60 5.95 5.29 3.82
C PHE A 60 4.99 6.39 3.34
N MET A 61 4.72 7.43 4.16
CA MET A 61 3.77 8.50 3.82
C MET A 61 4.13 9.22 2.53
N ASN A 62 5.42 9.42 2.26
CA ASN A 62 5.91 10.07 1.03
C ASN A 62 6.22 9.08 -0.11
N ILE A 63 5.98 7.78 0.09
CA ILE A 63 6.27 6.71 -0.86
C ILE A 63 4.96 6.17 -1.45
N CYS A 64 4.02 5.76 -0.59
CA CYS A 64 2.75 5.16 -0.99
C CYS A 64 1.70 6.25 -1.33
N LYS A 65 1.91 6.97 -2.43
CA LYS A 65 1.04 8.08 -2.85
C LYS A 65 -0.08 7.69 -3.82
N GLU A 66 -0.02 6.49 -4.38
CA GLU A 66 -1.03 5.99 -5.30
C GLU A 66 -2.27 5.51 -4.54
N ASN A 67 -3.45 5.71 -5.12
CA ASN A 67 -4.68 5.14 -4.55
C ASN A 67 -4.67 3.62 -4.76
N PRO A 68 -4.97 2.81 -3.74
CA PRO A 68 -5.06 1.38 -3.93
C PRO A 68 -6.25 1.02 -4.81
N ASP A 69 -6.10 -0.02 -5.62
CA ASP A 69 -7.09 -0.44 -6.64
C ASP A 69 -8.49 -0.70 -6.04
N ASN A 70 -8.55 -1.13 -4.77
CA ASN A 70 -9.77 -1.44 -4.04
C ASN A 70 -9.95 -0.55 -2.80
N LEU A 71 -9.58 0.74 -2.85
CA LEU A 71 -9.81 1.66 -1.74
C LEU A 71 -11.32 1.72 -1.43
N PRO A 72 -11.78 1.35 -0.22
CA PRO A 72 -13.17 1.56 0.17
C PRO A 72 -13.48 3.06 0.22
N ALA A 73 -14.76 3.42 0.26
CA ALA A 73 -15.15 4.81 0.50
C ALA A 73 -14.54 5.32 1.83
N LEU A 74 -14.18 6.61 1.87
CA LEU A 74 -13.41 7.18 2.99
C LEU A 74 -14.17 7.04 4.33
N ASP A 75 -15.49 7.19 4.31
CA ASP A 75 -16.38 6.97 5.45
C ASP A 75 -16.32 5.52 5.97
N ALA A 76 -16.25 4.54 5.06
CA ALA A 76 -16.13 3.12 5.42
C ALA A 76 -14.80 2.77 6.11
N ILE A 77 -13.78 3.61 5.96
CA ILE A 77 -12.47 3.49 6.64
C ILE A 77 -12.29 4.51 7.78
N GLY A 78 -13.37 5.20 8.19
CA GLY A 78 -13.36 6.15 9.30
C GLY A 78 -12.62 7.46 9.01
N LEU A 79 -12.50 7.83 7.75
CA LEU A 79 -11.92 9.10 7.29
C LEU A 79 -13.03 10.01 6.78
N GLU A 80 -13.20 11.17 7.41
CA GLU A 80 -14.09 12.20 6.90
C GLU A 80 -13.42 12.97 5.75
N PRO A 81 -14.16 13.32 4.67
CA PRO A 81 -13.62 14.22 3.65
C PRO A 81 -13.25 15.57 4.29
N PRO A 82 -12.23 16.26 3.78
CA PRO A 82 -11.85 17.57 4.29
C PRO A 82 -13.06 18.51 4.19
N SER A 83 -13.38 19.21 5.29
CA SER A 83 -14.38 20.26 5.29
C SER A 83 -14.04 21.27 4.20
N GLN A 84 -14.99 21.48 3.29
CA GLN A 84 -14.86 22.32 2.10
C GLN A 84 -14.48 23.77 2.42
#